data_AF-A0A1H1WWT5-F1
#
_entry.id   AF-A0A1H1WWT5-F1
#
_cell.length_a   1.000
_cell.length_b   1.000
_cell.length_c   1.000
_cell.angle_alpha   90.00
_cell.angle_beta   90.00
_cell.angle_gamma   90.00
#
_symmetry.space_group_name_H-M   'P 1'
#
loop_
_entity.id
_entity.type
_entity.pdbx_description
1 polymer ?
#
loop_
_entity_poly.entity_id
_entity_poly.type
_entity_poly.pdbx_seq_one_letter_code
_entity_poly.pdbx_strand_id
1 'polypeptide(L)'
;MGNLDGGPRNGIGILALIIFFPSALTLYFYPAICAVNEHPKAAAIFALNLLAGWTLIGWVAAFVWVLSRPTPIERAMASGIPASIYQAPAPSTDMKDYPYCAESVKAAAIKCRYCGSELDPA
;
A
#
# COMPACT_ATOMS: atom_id res chain seq x y z
N MET A 1 11.27 -24.36 6.34
CA MET A 1 9.83 -24.10 6.47
C MET A 1 9.67 -23.13 7.63
N GLY A 2 9.69 -21.83 7.34
CA GLY A 2 9.77 -20.77 8.34
C GLY A 2 8.45 -20.61 9.08
N ASN A 3 8.54 -20.67 10.40
CA ASN A 3 7.45 -20.60 11.35
C ASN A 3 6.72 -19.26 11.24
N LEU A 4 5.39 -19.29 11.09
CA LEU A 4 4.54 -18.12 11.27
C LEU A 4 4.36 -17.92 12.76
N ASP A 5 5.28 -17.18 13.39
CA ASP A 5 5.10 -16.65 14.74
C ASP A 5 4.00 -15.58 14.71
N GLY A 6 2.76 -16.03 14.58
CA GLY A 6 1.53 -15.26 14.70
C GLY A 6 1.28 -14.92 16.17
N GLY A 7 2.09 -14.02 16.73
CA GLY A 7 1.91 -13.53 18.09
C GLY A 7 0.50 -12.91 18.28
N PRO A 8 -0.05 -12.92 19.51
CA PRO A 8 -1.41 -12.45 19.83
C PRO A 8 -1.71 -10.99 19.43
N ARG A 9 -0.67 -10.21 19.13
CA ARG A 9 -0.78 -8.83 18.60
C ARG A 9 -1.49 -8.77 17.24
N ASN A 10 -1.32 -9.78 16.40
CA ASN A 10 -1.87 -9.83 15.04
C ASN A 10 -3.34 -10.25 15.08
N GLY A 11 -3.67 -11.18 15.99
CA GLY A 11 -5.03 -11.67 16.19
C GLY A 11 -5.98 -10.59 16.70
N ILE A 12 -5.54 -9.74 17.63
CA ILE A 12 -6.33 -8.60 18.12
C ILE A 12 -6.57 -7.58 17.01
N GLY A 13 -5.55 -7.28 16.19
CA GLY A 13 -5.69 -6.40 15.03
C GLY A 13 -6.70 -6.95 14.00
N ILE A 14 -6.62 -8.25 13.70
CA ILE A 14 -7.55 -8.91 12.77
C ILE A 14 -8.97 -8.94 13.32
N LEU A 15 -9.17 -9.28 14.61
CA LEU A 15 -10.49 -9.23 15.25
C LEU A 15 -11.08 -7.82 15.27
N ALA A 16 -10.26 -6.82 15.59
CA ALA A 16 -10.68 -5.42 15.58
C ALA A 16 -11.14 -5.00 14.18
N LEU A 17 -10.42 -5.38 13.12
CA LEU A 17 -10.83 -5.12 11.74
C LEU A 17 -12.13 -5.84 11.38
N ILE A 18 -12.26 -7.12 11.74
CA ILE A 18 -13.45 -7.94 11.44
C ILE A 18 -14.69 -7.41 12.18
N ILE A 19 -14.56 -6.79 13.34
CA ILE A 19 -15.69 -6.22 14.10
C ILE A 19 -15.97 -4.77 13.67
N PHE A 20 -14.94 -3.96 13.50
CA PHE A 20 -15.06 -2.54 13.19
C PHE A 20 -15.63 -2.29 11.79
N PHE A 21 -15.17 -3.04 10.79
CA PHE A 21 -15.60 -2.83 9.39
C PHE A 21 -17.10 -3.10 9.14
N PRO A 22 -17.68 -4.24 9.58
CA PRO A 22 -19.11 -4.49 9.40
C PRO A 22 -20.00 -3.67 10.35
N SER A 23 -19.53 -3.32 11.55
CA SER A 23 -20.28 -2.40 12.43
C SER A 23 -20.34 -1.00 11.85
N ALA A 24 -19.23 -0.48 11.33
CA ALA A 24 -19.19 0.76 10.58
C ALA A 24 -20.13 0.71 9.36
N LEU A 25 -20.14 -0.39 8.60
CA LEU A 25 -21.05 -0.57 7.47
C LEU A 25 -22.52 -0.60 7.90
N THR A 26 -22.85 -1.26 9.01
CA THR A 26 -24.24 -1.32 9.52
C THR A 26 -24.72 0.04 10.01
N LEU A 27 -23.88 0.75 10.78
CA LEU A 27 -24.16 2.14 11.20
C LEU A 27 -24.25 3.09 10.01
N TYR A 28 -23.44 2.85 8.98
CA TYR A 28 -23.48 3.60 7.73
C TYR A 28 -24.85 3.46 7.05
N PHE A 29 -25.41 2.26 6.97
CA PHE A 29 -26.73 2.01 6.37
C PHE A 29 -27.93 2.18 7.33
N TYR A 30 -27.68 2.40 8.63
CA TYR A 30 -28.72 2.57 9.66
C TYR A 30 -29.80 3.62 9.34
N PRO A 31 -29.48 4.87 8.94
CA PRO A 31 -30.50 5.86 8.60
C PRO A 31 -31.32 5.47 7.36
N ALA A 32 -30.75 4.66 6.47
CA ALA A 32 -31.45 4.19 5.28
C ALA A 32 -32.43 3.06 5.61
N ILE A 33 -32.12 2.21 6.60
CA ILE A 33 -33.02 1.15 7.10
C ILE A 33 -34.21 1.76 7.85
N CYS A 34 -33.98 2.79 8.68
CA CYS A 34 -35.06 3.51 9.36
C CYS A 34 -35.99 4.24 8.38
N ALA A 35 -35.47 4.78 7.28
CA ALA A 35 -36.27 5.55 6.33
C ALA A 35 -37.26 4.71 5.51
N VAL A 36 -37.06 3.39 5.35
CA VAL A 36 -37.88 2.50 4.49
C VAL A 36 -39.35 2.45 4.92
N ASN A 37 -39.65 2.64 6.21
CA ASN A 37 -41.02 2.50 6.72
C ASN A 37 -41.79 3.81 6.90
N GLU A 38 -41.13 4.98 6.84
CA GLU A 38 -41.74 6.24 7.32
C GLU A 38 -41.83 7.36 6.28
N HIS A 39 -40.99 7.37 5.23
CA HIS A 39 -40.93 8.49 4.29
C HIS A 39 -41.05 8.10 2.81
N PRO A 40 -41.88 8.80 2.01
CA PRO A 40 -41.98 8.56 0.56
C PRO A 40 -40.68 8.85 -0.21
N LYS A 41 -39.70 9.52 0.43
CA LYS A 41 -38.36 9.78 -0.12
C LYS A 41 -37.26 8.91 0.49
N ALA A 42 -37.63 7.78 1.10
CA ALA A 42 -36.69 6.78 1.60
C ALA A 42 -35.64 6.38 0.55
N ALA A 43 -36.07 6.21 -0.70
CA ALA A 43 -35.19 5.87 -1.82
C ALA A 43 -34.14 6.96 -2.10
N ALA A 44 -34.48 8.25 -1.91
CA ALA A 44 -33.53 9.35 -2.11
C ALA A 44 -32.50 9.43 -0.98
N ILE A 45 -32.92 9.17 0.27
CA ILE A 45 -32.02 9.10 1.43
C ILE A 45 -31.09 7.89 1.29
N PHE A 46 -31.61 6.75 0.88
CA PHE A 46 -30.82 5.55 0.58
C PHE A 46 -29.82 5.79 -0.55
N ALA A 47 -30.25 6.41 -1.66
CA ALA A 47 -29.37 6.72 -2.79
C ALA A 47 -28.27 7.70 -2.38
N LEU A 48 -28.62 8.78 -1.67
CA LEU A 48 -27.65 9.76 -1.18
C LEU A 48 -26.64 9.10 -0.22
N ASN A 49 -27.09 8.21 0.66
CA ASN A 49 -26.20 7.48 1.55
C ASN A 49 -25.30 6.50 0.79
N LEU A 50 -25.81 5.78 -0.20
CA LEU A 50 -24.98 4.88 -1.03
C LEU A 50 -23.94 5.66 -1.84
N LEU A 51 -24.35 6.76 -2.48
CA LEU A 51 -23.48 7.62 -3.30
C LEU A 51 -22.45 8.38 -2.44
N ALA A 52 -22.86 8.97 -1.31
CA ALA A 52 -21.96 9.69 -0.40
C ALA A 52 -20.95 8.74 0.27
N GLY A 53 -21.33 7.50 0.52
CA GLY A 53 -20.46 6.51 1.18
C GLY A 53 -19.45 5.93 0.23
N TRP A 54 -19.93 5.56 -0.95
CA TRP A 54 -19.09 5.07 -2.01
C TRP A 54 -18.09 6.12 -2.48
N THR A 55 -18.48 7.39 -2.50
CA THR A 55 -17.53 8.49 -2.77
C THR A 55 -16.50 8.60 -1.67
N LEU A 56 -16.86 8.61 -0.39
CA LEU A 56 -15.88 8.68 0.70
C LEU A 56 -14.86 7.51 0.65
N ILE A 57 -15.33 6.29 0.41
CA ILE A 57 -14.48 5.10 0.25
C ILE A 57 -13.54 5.26 -0.96
N GLY A 58 -14.06 5.72 -2.10
CA GLY A 58 -13.28 5.98 -3.30
C GLY A 58 -12.19 7.03 -3.09
N TRP A 59 -12.50 8.09 -2.34
CA TRP A 59 -11.52 9.12 -1.95
C TRP A 59 -10.41 8.55 -1.06
N VAL A 60 -10.77 7.76 -0.04
CA VAL A 60 -9.77 7.10 0.82
C VAL A 60 -8.88 6.15 0.02
N ALA A 61 -9.45 5.35 -0.89
CA ALA A 61 -8.67 4.49 -1.77
C ALA A 61 -7.71 5.30 -2.66
N ALA A 62 -8.16 6.42 -3.23
CA ALA A 62 -7.30 7.32 -4.01
C ALA A 62 -6.18 7.94 -3.17
N PHE A 63 -6.45 8.33 -1.92
CA PHE A 63 -5.43 8.83 -0.99
C PHE A 63 -4.39 7.76 -0.65
N VAL A 64 -4.83 6.54 -0.34
CA VAL A 64 -3.92 5.41 -0.09
C VAL A 64 -3.07 5.13 -1.33
N TRP A 65 -3.67 5.22 -2.53
CA TRP A 65 -2.94 5.07 -3.79
C TRP A 65 -1.81 6.11 -3.93
N VAL A 66 -2.09 7.38 -3.60
CA VAL A 66 -1.08 8.46 -3.67
C VAL A 66 0.05 8.27 -2.64
N LEU A 67 -0.28 7.79 -1.44
CA LEU A 67 0.72 7.54 -0.39
C LEU A 67 1.54 6.26 -0.65
N SER A 68 1.03 5.35 -1.48
CA SER A 68 1.72 4.12 -1.85
C SER A 68 2.89 4.42 -2.79
N ARG A 69 4.09 3.94 -2.44
CA ARG A 69 5.27 4.17 -3.27
C ARG A 69 5.17 3.31 -4.54
N PRO A 70 5.22 3.90 -5.75
CA PRO A 70 5.19 3.12 -6.97
C PRO A 70 6.45 2.26 -7.07
N THR A 71 6.26 1.01 -7.47
CA THR A 71 7.33 0.05 -7.72
C THR A 71 8.27 0.57 -8.81
N PRO A 72 9.53 0.09 -8.88
CA PRO A 72 10.45 0.46 -9.96
C PRO A 72 9.86 0.23 -11.36
N ILE A 73 9.02 -0.79 -11.50
CA ILE A 73 8.35 -1.17 -12.75
C ILE A 73 7.23 -0.17 -13.10
N GLU A 74 6.41 0.25 -12.13
CA GLU A 74 5.37 1.28 -12.36
C GLU A 74 5.97 2.64 -12.72
N ARG A 75 7.10 2.99 -12.07
CA ARG A 75 7.85 4.21 -12.41
C ARG A 75 8.43 4.15 -13.82
N ALA A 76 8.90 2.98 -14.26
CA ALA A 76 9.38 2.74 -15.61
C ALA A 76 8.26 2.89 -16.66
N MET A 77 7.08 2.34 -16.37
CA MET A 77 5.92 2.47 -17.25
C MET A 77 5.46 3.93 -17.35
N ALA A 78 5.51 4.68 -16.24
CA ALA A 78 5.15 6.09 -16.21
C ALA A 78 6.16 7.02 -16.91
N SER A 79 7.42 6.62 -17.04
CA SER A 79 8.47 7.45 -17.68
C SER A 79 8.42 7.43 -19.21
N GLY A 80 7.53 6.63 -19.83
CA GLY A 80 7.43 6.48 -21.28
C GLY A 80 8.66 5.81 -21.91
N ILE A 81 9.57 5.28 -21.08
CA ILE A 81 10.74 4.53 -21.52
C ILE A 81 10.29 3.09 -21.79
N PRO A 82 10.59 2.51 -22.97
CA PRO A 82 10.20 1.13 -23.26
C PRO A 82 10.82 0.19 -22.23
N ALA A 83 10.04 -0.78 -21.75
CA ALA A 83 10.43 -1.74 -20.71
C ALA A 83 11.73 -2.50 -21.03
N SER A 84 12.14 -2.54 -22.31
CA SER A 84 13.40 -3.12 -22.77
C SER A 84 14.66 -2.38 -22.30
N ILE A 85 14.56 -1.09 -21.98
CA ILE A 85 15.68 -0.29 -21.45
C ILE A 85 15.69 -0.31 -19.92
N TYR A 86 14.53 -0.58 -19.31
CA TYR A 86 14.39 -0.66 -17.86
C TYR A 86 14.81 -2.05 -17.35
N GLN A 87 16.11 -2.25 -17.20
CA GLN A 87 16.61 -3.36 -16.41
C GLN A 87 16.34 -3.03 -14.94
N ALA A 88 15.25 -3.55 -14.38
CA ALA A 88 15.12 -3.62 -12.93
C ALA A 88 16.39 -4.29 -12.41
N PRO A 89 17.13 -3.70 -11.45
CA PRO A 89 18.25 -4.40 -10.84
C PRO A 89 17.71 -5.73 -10.35
N ALA A 90 18.16 -6.83 -10.97
CA ALA A 90 17.82 -8.15 -10.47
C ALA A 90 18.18 -8.16 -8.99
N PRO A 91 17.42 -8.84 -8.12
CA PRO A 91 17.83 -9.07 -6.75
C PRO A 91 19.08 -9.94 -6.79
N SER A 92 20.23 -9.34 -7.10
CA SER A 92 21.52 -9.98 -7.03
C SER A 92 21.84 -10.04 -5.55
N THR A 93 21.94 -11.27 -5.05
CA THR A 93 22.61 -11.59 -3.77
C THR A 93 24.12 -11.37 -3.86
N ASP A 94 24.59 -10.70 -4.91
CA ASP A 94 25.98 -10.44 -5.16
C ASP A 94 26.42 -9.25 -4.29
N MET A 95 27.32 -9.54 -3.36
CA MET A 95 27.89 -8.59 -2.42
C MET A 95 29.31 -8.28 -2.88
N LYS A 96 29.62 -6.99 -2.99
CA LYS A 96 30.97 -6.49 -3.28
C LYS A 96 31.52 -5.79 -2.04
N ASP A 97 32.81 -5.96 -1.79
CA ASP A 97 33.48 -5.25 -0.72
C ASP A 97 33.91 -3.86 -1.17
N TYR A 98 33.64 -2.88 -0.33
CA TYR A 98 33.94 -1.49 -0.64
C TYR A 98 35.43 -1.18 -0.40
N PRO A 99 36.20 -0.63 -1.37
CA PRO A 99 37.67 -0.57 -1.29
C PRO A 99 38.22 0.38 -0.20
N TYR A 100 37.39 1.31 0.28
CA TYR A 100 37.80 2.30 1.28
C TYR A 100 37.52 1.88 2.72
N CYS A 101 36.47 1.08 2.96
CA CYS A 101 36.04 0.69 4.30
C CYS A 101 35.83 -0.81 4.50
N ALA A 102 36.06 -1.62 3.47
CA ALA A 102 35.90 -3.07 3.43
C ALA A 102 34.53 -3.60 3.88
N GLU A 103 33.49 -2.76 3.81
CA GLU A 103 32.12 -3.17 4.14
C GLU A 103 31.52 -3.94 2.96
N SER A 104 30.84 -5.05 3.25
CA SER A 104 30.11 -5.83 2.25
C SER A 104 28.80 -5.12 1.89
N VAL A 105 28.69 -4.65 0.65
CA VAL A 105 27.53 -3.92 0.14
C VAL A 105 26.95 -4.60 -1.09
N LYS A 106 25.66 -4.40 -1.35
CA LYS A 106 25.01 -4.92 -2.56
C LYS A 106 25.76 -4.44 -3.81
N ALA A 107 25.95 -5.29 -4.80
CA ALA A 107 26.65 -4.95 -6.03
C ALA A 107 26.10 -3.68 -6.71
N ALA A 108 24.77 -3.50 -6.63
CA ALA A 108 24.07 -2.33 -7.15
C ALA A 108 24.25 -1.03 -6.33
N ALA A 109 24.97 -1.05 -5.21
CA ALA A 109 25.21 0.14 -4.41
C ALA A 109 26.22 1.07 -5.10
N ILE A 110 25.79 2.32 -5.34
CA ILE A 110 26.60 3.43 -5.85
C ILE A 110 27.32 4.16 -4.69
N LYS A 111 26.74 4.12 -3.49
CA LYS A 111 27.26 4.81 -2.30
C LYS A 111 27.27 3.89 -1.09
N CYS A 112 28.37 3.87 -0.34
CA CYS A 112 28.46 3.11 0.90
C CYS A 112 27.77 3.85 2.05
N ARG A 113 26.98 3.13 2.87
CA ARG A 113 26.33 3.70 4.06
C ARG A 113 27.31 4.06 5.17
N TYR A 114 28.45 3.37 5.25
CA TYR A 114 29.41 3.52 6.35
C TYR A 114 30.43 4.64 6.09
N CYS A 115 31.16 4.56 4.98
CA CYS A 115 32.19 5.56 4.65
C CYS A 115 31.72 6.70 3.75
N GLY A 116 30.54 6.59 3.12
CA GLY A 116 29.95 7.67 2.33
C GLY A 116 30.63 8.00 1.00
N SER A 117 31.75 7.34 0.65
CA SER A 117 32.33 7.43 -0.68
C SER A 117 31.39 6.82 -1.74
N GLU A 118 31.60 7.24 -2.98
CA GLU A 118 30.83 6.81 -4.16
C GLU A 118 31.72 5.96 -5.08
N LEU A 119 31.16 4.90 -5.70
CA LEU A 119 31.82 4.10 -6.74
C LEU A 119 31.02 4.24 -8.03
N ASP A 120 31.74 4.34 -9.15
CA ASP A 120 31.09 4.30 -10.46
C ASP A 120 30.42 2.93 -10.68
N PRO A 121 29.17 2.90 -11.16
CA PRO A 121 28.51 1.66 -11.53
C PRO A 121 29.25 1.07 -12.74
N ALA A 122 29.76 -0.16 -12.57
CA ALA A 122 30.37 -0.96 -13.63
C ALA A 122 29.31 -1.49 -14.62
#